data_AF-A0A3G2IF60-F1
#
_entry.id   AF-A0A3G2IF60-F1
#
_cell.length_a   1.000
_cell.length_b   1.000
_cell.length_c   1.000
_cell.angle_alpha   90.00
_cell.angle_beta   90.00
_cell.angle_gamma   90.00
#
_symmetry.space_group_name_H-M   'P 1'
#
loop_
_entity.id
_entity.type
_entity.pdbx_description
1 polymer ?
#
loop_
_entity_poly.entity_id
_entity_poly.type
_entity_poly.pdbx_seq_one_letter_code
_entity_poly.pdbx_strand_id
1 'polypeptide(L)'
;MSDFNFFCDRALVNKVPQELVSYLRLKGFILPEQKKIHFVGLIYLHTGIYIFLPRNSNISSIIKSNVSLKHEIARNLLLSIHKYFQSSRNILTGADENEHITGEKSLNLLITLLEDYNTNGLYKRRNRRIVKNSGKVDWNRTIKKCESTIDENTLNFLDHIGTRSVVDTTNEISKIHAEIIRQISKNFGWLTFASNEHYENSLNHIPISHMDSINKIKSIEHEILLTYSDRDIFLLKSLELYFRC
;
A
#
# COMPACT_ATOMS: atom_id res chain seq x y z
N MET A 1 -0.95 -16.59 -14.68
CA MET A 1 -2.29 -16.09 -14.34
C MET A 1 -2.79 -16.92 -13.18
N SER A 2 -3.29 -16.29 -12.12
CA SER A 2 -3.79 -17.01 -10.95
C SER A 2 -5.20 -17.51 -11.26
N ASP A 3 -5.44 -18.82 -11.15
CA ASP A 3 -6.77 -19.39 -11.41
C ASP A 3 -7.70 -19.14 -10.21
N PHE A 4 -8.81 -18.45 -10.48
CA PHE A 4 -9.80 -18.09 -9.47
C PHE A 4 -10.87 -19.18 -9.37
N ASN A 5 -10.99 -19.78 -8.19
CA ASN A 5 -11.93 -20.83 -7.87
C ASN A 5 -12.99 -20.30 -6.91
N PHE A 6 -14.24 -20.21 -7.38
CA PHE A 6 -15.33 -19.62 -6.62
C PHE A 6 -16.19 -20.68 -5.94
N PHE A 7 -16.46 -20.46 -4.66
CA PHE A 7 -17.39 -21.21 -3.83
C PHE A 7 -18.39 -20.27 -3.16
N CYS A 8 -19.51 -20.82 -2.70
CA CYS A 8 -20.41 -20.11 -1.79
C CYS A 8 -20.11 -20.47 -0.35
N ASP A 9 -20.46 -19.58 0.57
CA ASP A 9 -20.65 -19.94 1.96
C ASP A 9 -21.64 -21.13 2.06
N ARG A 10 -21.38 -22.03 3.01
CA ARG A 10 -22.03 -23.33 3.16
C ARG A 10 -21.74 -24.33 2.04
N ALA A 11 -20.66 -24.15 1.27
CA ALA A 11 -20.19 -25.18 0.34
C ALA A 11 -19.98 -26.52 1.07
N LEU A 12 -20.37 -27.62 0.42
CA LEU A 12 -20.15 -28.95 0.97
C LEU A 12 -18.65 -29.27 0.94
N VAL A 13 -18.12 -29.78 2.05
CA VAL A 13 -16.69 -30.10 2.18
C VAL A 13 -16.23 -31.07 1.08
N ASN A 14 -17.08 -32.02 0.68
CA ASN A 14 -16.77 -32.99 -0.38
C ASN A 14 -16.73 -32.41 -1.80
N LYS A 15 -17.20 -31.18 -2.02
CA LYS A 15 -17.17 -30.48 -3.32
C LYS A 15 -15.99 -29.51 -3.44
N VAL A 16 -15.14 -29.44 -2.42
CA VAL A 16 -14.00 -28.52 -2.34
C VAL A 16 -12.71 -29.34 -2.37
N PRO A 17 -11.62 -28.87 -3.02
CA PRO A 17 -10.36 -29.59 -3.09
C PRO A 17 -9.84 -29.99 -1.71
N GLN A 18 -9.36 -31.23 -1.59
CA GLN A 18 -8.94 -31.82 -0.31
C GLN A 18 -7.80 -31.04 0.35
N GLU A 19 -6.90 -30.46 -0.44
CA GLU A 19 -5.82 -29.60 0.05
C GLU A 19 -6.37 -28.36 0.78
N LEU A 20 -7.35 -27.67 0.17
CA LEU A 20 -8.02 -26.52 0.76
C LEU A 20 -8.80 -26.89 2.02
N VAL A 21 -9.48 -28.04 2.02
CA VAL A 21 -10.16 -28.55 3.23
C VAL A 21 -9.17 -28.81 4.35
N SER A 22 -8.02 -29.39 4.03
CA SER A 22 -6.96 -29.70 5.00
C SER A 22 -6.38 -28.41 5.59
N TYR A 23 -6.14 -27.39 4.75
CA TYR A 23 -5.72 -26.06 5.18
C TYR A 23 -6.75 -25.40 6.09
N LEU A 24 -8.03 -25.40 5.69
CA LEU A 24 -9.12 -24.81 6.46
C LEU A 24 -9.30 -25.48 7.84
N ARG A 25 -9.15 -26.82 7.91
CA ARG A 25 -9.16 -27.56 9.18
C ARG A 25 -7.97 -27.21 10.06
N LEU A 26 -6.77 -27.17 9.50
CA LEU A 26 -5.55 -26.79 10.21
C LEU A 26 -5.66 -25.39 10.82
N LYS A 27 -6.31 -24.46 10.11
CA LYS A 27 -6.56 -23.10 10.59
C LYS A 27 -7.81 -22.95 11.47
N GLY A 28 -8.54 -24.03 11.76
CA GLY A 28 -9.71 -24.02 12.64
C GLY A 28 -11.00 -23.48 12.03
N PHE A 29 -11.03 -23.21 10.71
CA PHE A 29 -12.24 -22.73 10.02
C PHE A 29 -13.29 -23.81 9.77
N ILE A 30 -12.90 -25.09 9.85
CA ILE A 30 -13.79 -26.25 9.68
C ILE A 30 -13.52 -27.23 10.83
N LEU A 31 -14.57 -27.60 11.57
CA LEU A 31 -14.50 -28.67 12.57
C LEU A 31 -14.46 -30.06 11.90
N PRO A 32 -13.85 -31.09 12.51
CA PRO A 32 -13.67 -32.41 11.88
C PRO A 32 -14.94 -33.02 11.28
N GLU A 33 -16.08 -32.91 11.98
CA GLU A 33 -17.37 -33.47 11.55
C GLU A 33 -18.24 -32.53 10.71
N GLN A 34 -17.77 -31.30 10.48
CA GLN A 34 -18.56 -30.28 9.81
C GLN A 34 -18.68 -30.59 8.32
N LYS A 35 -19.91 -30.79 7.84
CA LYS A 35 -20.20 -31.13 6.43
C LYS A 35 -20.20 -29.93 5.48
N LYS A 36 -20.30 -28.71 6.01
CA LYS A 36 -20.44 -27.46 5.25
C LYS A 36 -19.44 -26.42 5.73
N ILE A 37 -18.72 -25.79 4.82
CA ILE A 37 -17.75 -24.73 5.13
C ILE A 37 -18.51 -23.45 5.46
N HIS A 38 -18.25 -22.86 6.63
CA HIS A 38 -18.81 -21.56 7.03
C HIS A 38 -17.73 -20.50 6.95
N PHE A 39 -17.52 -19.96 5.75
CA PHE A 39 -16.44 -19.04 5.46
C PHE A 39 -16.82 -18.14 4.29
N VAL A 40 -16.47 -16.86 4.40
CA VAL A 40 -16.56 -15.87 3.34
C VAL A 40 -15.23 -15.14 3.33
N GLY A 41 -14.57 -15.08 2.18
CA GLY A 41 -13.23 -14.52 2.07
C GLY A 41 -12.39 -15.17 0.98
N LEU A 42 -11.08 -14.98 1.07
CA LEU A 42 -10.12 -15.44 0.08
C LEU A 42 -9.03 -16.27 0.75
N ILE A 43 -8.62 -17.35 0.07
CA ILE A 43 -7.52 -18.20 0.48
C ILE A 43 -6.57 -18.37 -0.70
N TYR A 44 -5.30 -18.03 -0.49
CA TYR A 44 -4.24 -18.19 -1.47
C TYR A 44 -3.45 -19.45 -1.15
N LEU A 45 -3.44 -20.42 -2.06
CA LEU A 45 -2.59 -21.61 -2.00
C LEU A 45 -1.75 -21.69 -3.28
N HIS A 46 -0.75 -22.55 -3.26
CA HIS A 46 0.07 -22.80 -4.45
C HIS A 46 -0.75 -23.34 -5.64
N THR A 47 -1.89 -23.99 -5.37
CA THR A 47 -2.83 -24.50 -6.38
C THR A 47 -3.78 -23.46 -6.95
N GLY A 48 -3.84 -22.25 -6.39
CA GLY A 48 -4.66 -21.16 -6.90
C GLY A 48 -5.31 -20.31 -5.83
N ILE A 49 -6.21 -19.44 -6.28
CA ILE A 49 -6.93 -18.49 -5.43
C ILE A 49 -8.36 -18.99 -5.23
N TYR A 50 -8.73 -19.24 -3.99
CA TYR A 50 -10.04 -19.76 -3.62
C TYR A 50 -10.87 -18.67 -2.95
N ILE A 51 -12.05 -18.39 -3.50
CA ILE A 51 -12.90 -17.27 -3.10
C ILE A 51 -14.24 -17.82 -2.64
N PHE A 52 -14.61 -17.54 -1.40
CA PHE A 52 -15.90 -17.90 -0.83
C PHE A 52 -16.80 -16.67 -0.75
N LEU A 53 -17.88 -16.69 -1.54
CA LEU A 53 -18.84 -15.61 -1.64
C LEU A 53 -20.02 -15.80 -0.66
N PRO A 54 -20.74 -14.72 -0.30
CA PRO A 54 -21.91 -14.79 0.56
C PRO A 54 -22.99 -15.77 0.06
N ARG A 55 -23.79 -16.31 0.99
CA ARG A 55 -24.96 -17.16 0.72
C ARG A 55 -25.86 -16.44 -0.28
N ASN A 56 -26.20 -17.11 -1.39
CA ASN A 56 -27.00 -16.60 -2.52
C ASN A 56 -26.21 -15.95 -3.67
N SER A 57 -24.88 -16.00 -3.65
CA SER A 57 -24.10 -15.61 -4.83
C SER A 57 -24.30 -16.60 -5.98
N ASN A 58 -24.50 -16.13 -7.21
CA ASN A 58 -24.72 -16.99 -8.37
C ASN A 58 -23.39 -17.52 -8.95
N ILE A 59 -22.80 -18.50 -8.28
CA ILE A 59 -21.52 -19.11 -8.68
C ILE A 59 -21.55 -19.63 -10.13
N SER A 60 -22.68 -20.18 -10.58
CA SER A 60 -22.79 -20.74 -11.93
C SER A 60 -22.60 -19.70 -13.03
N SER A 61 -23.07 -18.47 -12.80
CA SER A 61 -22.86 -17.33 -13.71
C SER A 61 -21.42 -16.82 -13.65
N ILE A 62 -20.80 -16.82 -12.46
CA ILE A 62 -19.44 -16.31 -12.23
C ILE A 62 -18.40 -17.23 -12.84
N ILE A 63 -18.57 -18.55 -12.73
CA ILE A 63 -17.61 -19.50 -13.33
C ILE A 63 -17.55 -19.32 -14.86
N LYS A 64 -18.69 -19.02 -15.49
CA LYS A 64 -18.82 -18.83 -16.94
C LYS A 64 -18.40 -17.43 -17.43
N SER A 65 -18.15 -16.48 -16.54
CA SER A 65 -17.80 -15.12 -16.92
C SER A 65 -16.32 -14.99 -17.31
N ASN A 66 -16.01 -13.84 -17.92
CA ASN A 66 -14.64 -13.48 -18.28
C ASN A 66 -13.76 -13.23 -17.04
N VAL A 67 -12.44 -13.24 -17.24
CA VAL A 67 -11.44 -13.07 -16.18
C VAL A 67 -11.59 -11.72 -15.47
N SER A 68 -11.88 -10.65 -16.21
CA SER A 68 -12.04 -9.30 -15.64
C SER A 68 -13.18 -9.22 -14.62
N LEU A 69 -14.33 -9.82 -14.91
CA LEU A 69 -15.47 -9.85 -13.98
C LEU A 69 -15.15 -10.70 -12.75
N LYS A 70 -14.41 -11.80 -12.91
CA LYS A 70 -13.95 -12.62 -11.77
C LYS A 70 -13.05 -11.80 -10.84
N HIS A 71 -12.10 -11.04 -11.39
CA HIS A 71 -11.26 -10.13 -10.61
C HIS A 71 -12.09 -9.07 -9.89
N GLU A 72 -13.05 -8.45 -10.58
CA GLU A 72 -13.93 -7.44 -10.00
C GLU A 72 -14.74 -7.98 -8.81
N ILE A 73 -15.35 -9.16 -8.96
CA ILE A 73 -16.14 -9.78 -7.89
C ILE A 73 -15.25 -10.10 -6.68
N ALA A 74 -14.08 -10.68 -6.91
CA ALA A 74 -13.12 -11.01 -5.86
C ALA A 74 -12.65 -9.75 -5.12
N ARG A 75 -12.32 -8.69 -5.86
CA ARG A 75 -11.93 -7.39 -5.33
C ARG A 75 -13.06 -6.79 -4.50
N ASN A 76 -14.27 -6.72 -5.03
CA ASN A 76 -15.42 -6.13 -4.34
C ASN A 76 -15.75 -6.87 -3.05
N LEU A 77 -15.64 -8.21 -3.06
CA LEU A 77 -15.78 -9.01 -1.84
C LEU A 77 -14.73 -8.59 -0.79
N LEU A 78 -13.46 -8.53 -1.18
CA LEU A 78 -12.37 -8.22 -0.27
C LEU A 78 -12.47 -6.80 0.28
N LEU A 79 -12.79 -5.81 -0.56
CA LEU A 79 -13.03 -4.42 -0.14
C LEU A 79 -14.22 -4.32 0.81
N SER A 80 -15.29 -5.10 0.56
CA SER A 80 -16.45 -5.13 1.47
C SER A 80 -16.05 -5.69 2.84
N ILE A 81 -15.38 -6.85 2.85
CA ILE A 81 -14.85 -7.46 4.08
C ILE A 81 -13.96 -6.47 4.83
N HIS A 82 -13.03 -5.84 4.12
CA HIS A 82 -12.09 -4.87 4.65
C HIS A 82 -12.79 -3.67 5.30
N LYS A 83 -13.77 -3.07 4.60
CA LYS A 83 -14.58 -1.96 5.09
C LYS A 83 -15.35 -2.32 6.37
N TYR A 84 -15.98 -3.50 6.41
CA TYR A 84 -16.68 -3.96 7.60
C TYR A 84 -15.73 -4.17 8.78
N PHE A 85 -14.57 -4.78 8.56
CA PHE A 85 -13.57 -4.97 9.62
C PHE A 85 -13.01 -3.65 10.17
N GLN A 86 -12.68 -2.67 9.30
CA GLN A 86 -12.25 -1.35 9.76
C GLN A 86 -13.34 -0.65 10.58
N SER A 87 -14.60 -0.72 10.12
CA SER A 87 -15.72 -0.14 10.87
C SER A 87 -15.91 -0.79 12.24
N SER A 88 -15.69 -2.11 12.35
CA SER A 88 -15.74 -2.83 13.62
C SER A 88 -14.58 -2.46 14.54
N ARG A 89 -13.36 -2.26 14.03
CA ARG A 89 -12.21 -1.83 14.85
C ARG A 89 -12.42 -0.42 15.40
N ASN A 90 -12.98 0.51 14.61
CA ASN A 90 -13.32 1.85 15.10
C ASN A 90 -14.37 1.83 16.24
N ILE A 91 -15.17 0.76 16.34
CA ILE A 91 -16.11 0.53 17.46
C ILE A 91 -15.40 -0.16 18.64
N LEU A 92 -14.41 -1.02 18.37
CA LEU A 92 -13.67 -1.83 19.35
C LEU A 92 -12.39 -1.16 19.88
N THR A 93 -11.96 0.00 19.37
CA THR A 93 -10.83 0.78 19.92
C THR A 93 -11.05 1.30 21.37
N GLY A 94 -12.12 0.86 22.05
CA GLY A 94 -12.31 0.95 23.50
C GLY A 94 -12.00 -0.34 24.28
N ALA A 95 -11.60 -1.45 23.64
CA ALA A 95 -11.30 -2.71 24.31
C ALA A 95 -10.24 -3.54 23.54
N ASP A 96 -9.04 -3.60 24.13
CA ASP A 96 -7.97 -4.59 23.97
C ASP A 96 -7.63 -5.13 22.57
N GLU A 97 -6.58 -4.53 21.99
CA GLU A 97 -5.90 -4.97 20.77
C GLU A 97 -4.99 -6.19 21.01
N ASN A 98 -5.54 -7.39 21.26
CA ASN A 98 -4.72 -8.61 21.23
C ASN A 98 -5.50 -9.76 20.59
N GLU A 99 -4.85 -10.43 19.63
CA GLU A 99 -5.32 -11.55 18.81
C GLU A 99 -6.31 -11.24 17.67
N HIS A 100 -5.80 -11.25 16.42
CA HIS A 100 -6.20 -12.25 15.41
C HIS A 100 -5.45 -12.05 14.07
N ILE A 101 -5.03 -13.19 13.49
CA ILE A 101 -4.75 -13.50 12.09
C ILE A 101 -3.64 -12.70 11.38
N THR A 102 -2.44 -13.29 11.38
CA THR A 102 -1.22 -12.88 10.63
C THR A 102 -1.46 -12.62 9.13
N GLY A 103 -2.50 -13.23 8.53
CA GLY A 103 -2.88 -13.01 7.12
C GLY A 103 -3.72 -11.76 6.85
N GLU A 104 -4.45 -11.25 7.85
CA GLU A 104 -5.31 -10.06 7.68
C GLU A 104 -4.51 -8.77 7.75
N LYS A 105 -3.53 -8.72 8.67
CA LYS A 105 -2.62 -7.58 8.79
C LYS A 105 -1.78 -7.42 7.52
N SER A 106 -1.31 -8.52 6.92
CA SER A 106 -0.55 -8.47 5.67
C SER A 106 -1.42 -8.03 4.50
N LEU A 107 -2.63 -8.58 4.33
CA LEU A 107 -3.51 -8.18 3.22
C LEU A 107 -3.96 -6.71 3.30
N ASN A 108 -4.32 -6.24 4.50
CA ASN A 108 -4.64 -4.83 4.73
C ASN A 108 -3.48 -3.91 4.31
N LEU A 109 -2.26 -4.29 4.69
CA LEU A 109 -1.07 -3.55 4.33
C LEU A 109 -0.88 -3.47 2.80
N LEU A 110 -1.08 -4.59 2.10
CA LEU A 110 -0.97 -4.63 0.64
C LEU A 110 -1.99 -3.71 -0.05
N ILE A 111 -3.26 -3.76 0.39
CA ILE A 111 -4.33 -2.90 -0.15
C ILE A 111 -3.99 -1.43 0.11
N THR A 112 -3.61 -1.11 1.35
CA THR A 112 -3.26 0.26 1.77
C THR A 112 -2.14 0.84 0.91
N LEU A 113 -1.08 0.06 0.65
CA LEU A 113 0.05 0.49 -0.18
C LEU A 113 -0.35 0.71 -1.64
N LEU A 114 -1.15 -0.18 -2.23
CA LEU A 114 -1.60 -0.03 -3.62
C LEU A 114 -2.58 1.15 -3.78
N GLU A 115 -3.49 1.35 -2.83
CA GLU A 115 -4.45 2.46 -2.86
C GLU A 115 -3.77 3.82 -2.67
N ASP A 116 -2.81 3.93 -1.74
CA ASP A 116 -2.01 5.14 -1.57
C ASP A 116 -1.25 5.47 -2.86
N TYR A 117 -0.60 4.47 -3.47
CA TYR A 117 0.09 4.64 -4.74
C TYR A 117 -0.86 5.07 -5.87
N ASN A 118 -2.03 4.43 -6.01
CA ASN A 118 -2.99 4.78 -7.06
C ASN A 118 -3.54 6.19 -6.90
N THR A 119 -3.70 6.66 -5.65
CA THR A 119 -4.26 7.98 -5.35
C THR A 119 -3.22 9.09 -5.49
N ASN A 120 -1.99 8.83 -5.07
CA ASN A 120 -1.01 9.88 -4.85
C ASN A 120 0.31 9.70 -5.63
N GLY A 121 0.51 8.53 -6.24
CA GLY A 121 1.75 8.10 -6.84
C GLY A 121 2.84 7.80 -5.81
N LEU A 122 4.08 7.78 -6.27
CA LEU A 122 5.23 7.48 -5.43
C LEU A 122 5.47 8.50 -4.33
N TYR A 123 6.24 8.04 -3.35
CA TYR A 123 6.81 8.91 -2.33
C TYR A 123 7.60 10.03 -3.00
N LYS A 124 7.49 11.25 -2.47
CA LYS A 124 8.25 12.40 -2.97
C LYS A 124 8.77 13.19 -1.78
N ARG A 125 10.09 13.28 -1.63
CA ARG A 125 10.70 14.01 -0.52
C ARG A 125 10.53 15.51 -0.75
N ARG A 126 9.91 16.19 0.21
CA ARG A 126 9.75 17.65 0.19
C ARG A 126 10.89 18.30 0.95
N ASN A 127 11.82 18.90 0.21
CA ASN A 127 12.96 19.63 0.78
C ASN A 127 12.76 21.13 0.65
N ARG A 128 13.44 21.90 1.51
CA ARG A 128 13.64 23.34 1.31
C ARG A 128 15.08 23.55 0.82
N ARG A 129 15.24 24.12 -0.36
CA ARG A 129 16.54 24.54 -0.89
C ARG A 129 16.73 26.04 -0.70
N ILE A 130 17.96 26.41 -0.37
CA ILE A 130 18.41 27.80 -0.39
C ILE A 130 18.69 28.16 -1.84
N VAL A 131 18.17 29.30 -2.28
CA VAL A 131 18.29 29.79 -3.65
C VAL A 131 18.68 31.27 -3.62
N LYS A 132 19.40 31.72 -4.64
CA LYS A 132 19.75 33.14 -4.80
C LYS A 132 18.72 33.80 -5.73
N ASN A 133 18.26 34.99 -5.37
CA ASN A 133 17.35 35.84 -6.14
C ASN A 133 16.02 35.17 -6.56
N SER A 134 15.52 34.23 -5.75
CA SER A 134 14.31 33.47 -6.04
C SER A 134 13.68 32.94 -4.76
N GLY A 135 12.38 32.62 -4.82
CA GLY A 135 11.66 32.01 -3.70
C GLY A 135 11.33 33.01 -2.59
N LYS A 136 10.96 32.51 -1.41
CA LYS A 136 10.63 33.37 -0.27
C LYS A 136 11.91 33.92 0.34
N VAL A 137 12.05 35.25 0.36
CA VAL A 137 13.23 35.95 0.90
C VAL A 137 13.46 35.58 2.37
N ASP A 138 14.70 35.23 2.69
CA ASP A 138 15.21 35.06 4.05
C ASP A 138 16.07 36.30 4.39
N TRP A 139 15.43 37.30 4.99
CA TRP A 139 16.09 38.57 5.30
C TRP A 139 17.26 38.41 6.26
N ASN A 140 17.16 37.50 7.23
CA ASN A 140 18.24 37.25 8.19
C ASN A 140 19.50 36.73 7.48
N ARG A 141 19.34 35.78 6.54
CA ARG A 141 20.47 35.32 5.72
C ARG A 141 20.95 36.34 4.71
N THR A 142 20.04 37.09 4.10
CA THR A 142 20.36 38.12 3.10
C THR A 142 21.24 39.21 3.73
N ILE A 143 20.82 39.79 4.85
CA ILE A 143 21.59 40.83 5.57
C ILE A 143 22.98 40.32 5.98
N LYS A 144 23.10 39.04 6.36
CA LYS A 144 24.38 38.46 6.81
C LYS A 144 25.35 38.08 5.69
N LYS A 145 24.86 37.86 4.46
CA LYS A 145 25.66 37.21 3.40
C LYS A 145 25.67 37.95 2.07
N CYS A 146 24.72 38.83 1.82
CA CYS A 146 24.64 39.63 0.60
C CYS A 146 25.25 41.01 0.86
N GLU A 147 25.99 41.51 -0.12
CA GLU A 147 26.48 42.89 -0.08
C GLU A 147 25.31 43.87 -0.24
N SER A 148 25.36 44.92 0.56
CA SER A 148 24.40 46.01 0.50
C SER A 148 25.05 47.25 -0.10
N THR A 149 24.30 47.94 -0.94
CA THR A 149 24.67 49.27 -1.46
C THR A 149 23.76 50.31 -0.82
N ILE A 150 24.33 51.43 -0.40
CA ILE A 150 23.56 52.56 0.10
C ILE A 150 23.33 53.52 -1.07
N ASP A 151 22.07 53.80 -1.36
CA ASP A 151 21.66 54.79 -2.37
C ASP A 151 20.59 55.70 -1.77
N GLU A 152 20.77 57.02 -1.91
CA GLU A 152 19.88 58.05 -1.34
C GLU A 152 19.47 57.80 0.12
N ASN A 153 20.41 57.37 0.98
CA ASN A 153 20.17 57.06 2.40
C ASN A 153 19.28 55.82 2.64
N THR A 154 19.10 54.97 1.63
CA THR A 154 18.34 53.73 1.67
C THR A 154 19.27 52.52 1.48
N LEU A 155 19.09 51.50 2.32
CA LEU A 155 19.88 50.26 2.23
C LEU A 155 19.26 49.32 1.21
N ASN A 156 19.95 49.11 0.08
CA ASN A 156 19.49 48.27 -1.01
C ASN A 156 20.36 47.02 -1.12
N PHE A 157 19.71 45.88 -1.33
CA PHE A 157 20.36 44.60 -1.61
C PHE A 157 20.09 44.22 -3.07
N LEU A 158 21.13 44.20 -3.90
CA LEU A 158 21.04 43.75 -5.30
C LEU A 158 20.74 42.26 -5.40
N ASP A 159 21.27 41.49 -4.45
CA ASP A 159 21.04 40.07 -4.31
C ASP A 159 20.29 39.75 -3.02
N HIS A 160 19.42 38.75 -3.07
CA HIS A 160 18.78 38.21 -1.87
C HIS A 160 18.89 36.69 -1.82
N ILE A 161 18.95 36.17 -0.60
CA ILE A 161 18.89 34.73 -0.34
C ILE A 161 17.44 34.38 -0.03
N GLY A 162 16.87 33.50 -0.83
CA GLY A 162 15.53 32.96 -0.61
C GLY A 162 15.53 31.46 -0.30
N THR A 163 14.35 30.98 0.06
CA THR A 163 14.07 29.56 0.26
C THR A 163 12.96 29.11 -0.69
N ARG A 164 13.14 27.94 -1.29
CA ARG A 164 12.16 27.34 -2.20
C ARG A 164 11.92 25.89 -1.83
N SER A 165 10.65 25.47 -1.83
CA SER A 165 10.32 24.06 -1.69
C SER A 165 10.63 23.33 -3.00
N VAL A 166 11.34 22.21 -2.89
CA VAL A 166 11.71 21.34 -4.00
C VAL A 166 11.24 19.93 -3.67
N VAL A 167 10.62 19.30 -4.65
CA VAL A 167 10.15 17.91 -4.55
C VAL A 167 11.18 17.02 -5.23
N ASP A 168 11.73 16.07 -4.50
CA ASP A 168 12.67 15.07 -5.01
C ASP A 168 11.96 13.72 -5.12
N THR A 169 11.88 13.22 -6.36
CA THR A 169 11.25 11.95 -6.75
C THR A 169 12.28 10.86 -7.06
N THR A 170 13.57 11.18 -6.97
CA THR A 170 14.69 10.30 -7.35
C THR A 170 15.44 9.72 -6.15
N ASN A 171 15.01 10.05 -4.94
CA ASN A 171 15.60 9.56 -3.70
C ASN A 171 15.43 8.04 -3.52
N GLU A 172 16.26 7.45 -2.67
CA GLU A 172 16.24 6.00 -2.40
C GLU A 172 14.89 5.50 -1.86
N ILE A 173 14.21 6.27 -1.03
CA ILE A 173 12.89 5.91 -0.49
C ILE A 173 11.85 5.75 -1.59
N SER A 174 11.93 6.58 -2.63
CA SER A 174 11.04 6.51 -3.80
C SER A 174 11.32 5.25 -4.62
N LYS A 175 12.59 4.84 -4.73
CA LYS A 175 12.99 3.57 -5.37
C LYS A 175 12.51 2.36 -4.58
N ILE A 176 12.66 2.40 -3.25
CA ILE A 176 12.17 1.35 -2.35
C ILE A 176 10.65 1.23 -2.44
N HIS A 177 9.93 2.35 -2.43
CA HIS A 177 8.48 2.36 -2.61
C HIS A 177 8.11 1.74 -3.98
N ALA A 178 8.76 2.17 -5.07
CA ALA A 178 8.52 1.60 -6.40
C ALA A 178 8.80 0.08 -6.47
N GLU A 179 9.85 -0.39 -5.83
CA GLU A 179 10.19 -1.82 -5.72
C GLU A 179 9.08 -2.61 -5.03
N ILE A 180 8.58 -2.12 -3.88
CA ILE A 180 7.47 -2.74 -3.16
C ILE A 180 6.22 -2.79 -4.04
N ILE A 181 5.83 -1.68 -4.67
CA ILE A 181 4.63 -1.66 -5.52
C ILE A 181 4.77 -2.62 -6.71
N ARG A 182 5.96 -2.75 -7.33
CA ARG A 182 6.22 -3.77 -8.37
C ARG A 182 6.00 -5.19 -7.85
N GLN A 183 6.50 -5.51 -6.65
CA GLN A 183 6.34 -6.83 -6.05
C GLN A 183 4.87 -7.14 -5.74
N ILE A 184 4.16 -6.19 -5.13
CA ILE A 184 2.76 -6.36 -4.75
C ILE A 184 1.89 -6.47 -6.01
N SER A 185 2.03 -5.55 -6.96
CA SER A 185 1.19 -5.50 -8.18
C SER A 185 1.28 -6.78 -9.02
N LYS A 186 2.44 -7.46 -9.05
CA LYS A 186 2.61 -8.72 -9.78
C LYS A 186 1.62 -9.80 -9.34
N ASN A 187 1.36 -9.91 -8.03
CA ASN A 187 0.53 -10.97 -7.45
C ASN A 187 -0.88 -10.48 -7.05
N PHE A 188 -0.98 -9.20 -6.68
CA PHE A 188 -2.15 -8.61 -6.05
C PHE A 188 -2.61 -7.31 -6.73
N GLY A 189 -2.05 -6.92 -7.89
CA GLY A 189 -2.48 -5.70 -8.60
C GLY A 189 -3.97 -5.69 -8.95
N TRP A 190 -4.52 -6.88 -9.22
CA TRP A 190 -5.95 -7.12 -9.45
C TRP A 190 -6.86 -6.74 -8.26
N LEU A 191 -6.29 -6.58 -7.05
CA LEU A 191 -7.02 -6.07 -5.87
C LEU A 191 -7.43 -4.61 -6.02
N THR A 192 -6.87 -3.89 -6.97
CA THR A 192 -7.27 -2.50 -7.24
C THR A 192 -7.97 -2.37 -8.58
N PHE A 193 -8.46 -1.16 -8.86
CA PHE A 193 -9.05 -0.82 -10.15
C PHE A 193 -8.00 -0.57 -11.25
N ALA A 194 -6.71 -0.49 -10.90
CA ALA A 194 -5.63 -0.32 -11.86
C ALA A 194 -5.31 -1.66 -12.56
N SER A 195 -5.05 -1.61 -13.87
CA SER A 195 -4.54 -2.78 -14.61
C SER A 195 -3.09 -3.07 -14.21
N ASN A 196 -2.64 -4.32 -14.33
CA ASN A 196 -1.21 -4.63 -14.12
C ASN A 196 -0.31 -3.83 -15.08
N GLU A 197 -0.77 -3.60 -16.32
CA GLU A 197 -0.08 -2.75 -17.29
C GLU A 197 0.13 -1.31 -16.79
N HIS A 198 -0.81 -0.78 -16.00
CA HIS A 198 -0.66 0.55 -15.40
C HIS A 198 0.57 0.60 -14.48
N TYR A 199 0.75 -0.40 -13.63
CA TYR A 199 1.90 -0.50 -12.74
C TYR A 199 3.21 -0.70 -13.51
N GLU A 200 3.20 -1.60 -14.49
CA GLU A 200 4.38 -1.86 -15.33
C GLU A 200 4.83 -0.58 -16.03
N ASN A 201 3.93 0.10 -16.75
CA ASN A 201 4.25 1.32 -17.49
C ASN A 201 4.71 2.46 -16.57
N SER A 202 4.02 2.66 -15.45
CA SER A 202 4.31 3.76 -14.52
C SER A 202 5.62 3.57 -13.76
N LEU A 203 6.01 2.32 -13.50
CA LEU A 203 7.18 2.02 -12.70
C LEU A 203 8.41 1.69 -13.53
N ASN A 204 8.29 1.28 -14.80
CA ASN A 204 9.38 0.73 -15.62
C ASN A 204 10.68 1.57 -15.58
N HIS A 205 10.54 2.89 -15.67
CA HIS A 205 11.63 3.86 -15.74
C HIS A 205 12.36 4.09 -14.41
N ILE A 206 11.85 3.51 -13.32
CA ILE A 206 12.37 3.76 -11.97
C ILE A 206 13.39 2.69 -11.62
N PRO A 207 14.63 3.08 -11.27
CA PRO A 207 15.66 2.12 -10.91
C PRO A 207 15.31 1.40 -9.61
N ILE A 208 15.74 0.14 -9.53
CA ILE A 208 15.61 -0.68 -8.33
C ILE A 208 16.61 -0.17 -7.28
N SER A 209 16.25 -0.22 -6.00
CA SER A 209 17.21 0.08 -4.94
C SER A 209 18.18 -1.10 -4.77
N HIS A 210 19.48 -0.81 -4.78
CA HIS A 210 20.53 -1.82 -4.59
C HIS A 210 20.82 -2.12 -3.12
N MET A 211 20.07 -1.51 -2.20
CA MET A 211 20.21 -1.75 -0.76
C MET A 211 19.64 -3.13 -0.38
N ASP A 212 20.25 -3.78 0.59
CA ASP A 212 19.66 -4.96 1.24
C ASP A 212 18.46 -4.56 2.13
N SER A 213 17.65 -5.54 2.55
CA SER A 213 16.44 -5.27 3.34
C SER A 213 16.73 -4.54 4.66
N ILE A 214 17.87 -4.82 5.30
CA ILE A 214 18.24 -4.19 6.58
C ILE A 214 18.54 -2.70 6.36
N ASN A 215 19.30 -2.35 5.34
CA ASN A 215 19.63 -0.97 5.01
C ASN A 215 18.43 -0.22 4.44
N LYS A 216 17.50 -0.90 3.76
CA LYS A 216 16.20 -0.33 3.37
C LYS A 216 15.38 0.08 4.59
N ILE A 217 15.25 -0.79 5.59
CA ILE A 217 14.54 -0.50 6.85
C ILE A 217 15.18 0.70 7.55
N LYS A 218 16.51 0.69 7.76
CA LYS A 218 17.23 1.80 8.41
C LYS A 218 17.03 3.14 7.67
N SER A 219 17.02 3.11 6.35
CA SER A 219 16.81 4.31 5.53
C SER A 219 15.38 4.84 5.71
N ILE A 220 14.38 3.95 5.77
CA ILE A 220 12.99 4.32 6.03
C ILE A 220 12.84 4.90 7.44
N GLU A 221 13.41 4.25 8.46
CA GLU A 221 13.38 4.72 9.85
C GLU A 221 13.99 6.13 9.97
N HIS A 222 15.12 6.36 9.31
CA HIS A 222 15.73 7.69 9.25
C HIS A 222 14.83 8.70 8.54
N GLU A 223 14.18 8.32 7.44
CA GLU A 223 13.26 9.20 6.70
C GLU A 223 12.03 9.59 7.52
N ILE A 224 11.49 8.67 8.34
CA ILE A 224 10.36 8.93 9.23
C ILE A 224 10.69 10.09 10.18
N LEU A 225 11.91 10.14 10.71
CA LEU A 225 12.35 11.20 11.64
C LEU A 225 12.44 12.58 10.97
N LEU A 226 12.63 12.63 9.66
CA LEU A 226 12.78 13.86 8.89
C LEU A 226 11.46 14.34 8.24
N THR A 227 10.43 13.49 8.24
CA THR A 227 9.18 13.72 7.55
C THR A 227 8.12 14.28 8.50
N TYR A 228 7.39 15.31 8.06
CA TYR A 228 6.36 15.98 8.86
C TYR A 228 4.95 15.84 8.29
N SER A 229 4.78 15.19 7.14
CA SER A 229 3.44 14.96 6.57
C SER A 229 2.86 13.68 7.12
N ASP A 230 1.67 13.74 7.72
CA ASP A 230 1.00 12.57 8.31
C ASP A 230 0.84 11.42 7.31
N ARG A 231 0.44 11.74 6.08
CA ARG A 231 0.35 10.77 4.98
C ARG A 231 1.70 10.12 4.70
N ASP A 232 2.75 10.92 4.54
CA ASP A 232 4.08 10.40 4.21
C ASP A 232 4.63 9.56 5.37
N ILE A 233 4.43 9.96 6.62
CA ILE A 233 4.79 9.18 7.82
C ILE A 233 4.05 7.84 7.82
N PHE A 234 2.75 7.84 7.52
CA PHE A 234 1.94 6.62 7.45
C PHE A 234 2.40 5.68 6.34
N LEU A 235 2.70 6.22 5.16
CA LEU A 235 3.28 5.46 4.05
C LEU A 235 4.62 4.84 4.46
N LEU A 236 5.55 5.63 5.03
CA LEU A 236 6.86 5.14 5.43
C LEU A 236 6.77 4.00 6.46
N LYS A 237 5.91 4.14 7.48
CA LYS A 237 5.63 3.07 8.45
C LYS A 237 5.04 1.82 7.78
N SER A 238 4.22 1.99 6.76
CA SER A 238 3.65 0.88 5.98
C SER A 238 4.73 0.17 5.17
N LEU A 239 5.65 0.91 4.54
CA LEU A 239 6.80 0.34 3.83
C LEU A 239 7.73 -0.43 4.78
N GLU A 240 7.97 0.11 5.97
CA GLU A 240 8.75 -0.56 7.02
C GLU A 240 8.10 -1.87 7.45
N LEU A 241 6.78 -1.85 7.72
CA LEU A 241 6.02 -3.03 8.13
C LEU A 241 6.07 -4.12 7.06
N TYR A 242 6.07 -3.77 5.78
CA TYR A 242 6.14 -4.73 4.67
C TYR A 242 7.42 -5.56 4.71
N PHE A 243 8.57 -4.97 5.05
CA PHE A 243 9.84 -5.70 5.16
C PHE A 243 9.97 -6.54 6.43
N ARG A 244 9.12 -6.31 7.44
CA ARG A 244 9.11 -7.06 8.70
C ARG A 244 8.11 -8.25 8.69
N CYS A 245 7.28 -8.35 7.65
CA CYS A 245 6.26 -9.38 7.49
C CYS A 245 6.79 -10.64 6.78
#